data_AF-A0A7C1TKB4-F1
#
_entry.id   AF-A0A7C1TKB4-F1
#
_cell.length_a   1.000
_cell.length_b   1.000
_cell.length_c   1.000
_cell.angle_alpha   90.00
_cell.angle_beta   90.00
_cell.angle_gamma   90.00
#
_symmetry.space_group_name_H-M   'P 1'
#
loop_
_entity.id
_entity.type
_entity.pdbx_description
1 polymer ?
#
loop_
_entity_poly.entity_id
_entity_poly.type
_entity_poly.pdbx_seq_one_letter_code
_entity_poly.pdbx_strand_id
1 'polypeptide(L)'
;MHSSRKIFTLLPLFLSLAACGGGGSGEPTGSAPTGLRFGQFKDSNTAGLHYDTGTRSGITDEAGWFSYEPGEKVVFAVGNVVLGSAPGKPVVTPQDLVPGGGSGDTEVLNRVRFLMMLDADGNPDNGITISPEVRQAANGWSQVDFTTGDLALELADIMSSAREADGGTHLLPGATEAQAHLEATLYCALAGIYTGSFIESWDDGPDTDFTDSGFFTGKLDPDSGYVTASGYSVPGQQAFFATGISKVGFDGEPEFVSGDTTSGATFRGRFADDDIPEVTGTWERPYLVGTPQGPLPYKYGGEFQAERLPYRAEATLLIVALDEAFGVTLDVDADGRIRGHVVDTSTGQPIAVEGMMDEGGGTFSVEDDNGLIQISGQRNDATGDYEITIAGHDQVLRADHCNPN
;
A
#
# COMPACT_ATOMS: atom_id res chain seq x y z
N MET A 1 67.30 24.53 49.95
CA MET A 1 66.08 25.31 49.66
C MET A 1 65.09 24.40 48.95
N HIS A 2 63.79 24.48 49.32
CA HIS A 2 62.61 23.65 48.93
C HIS A 2 62.68 22.18 49.43
N SER A 3 61.91 21.66 50.40
CA SER A 3 60.54 21.79 50.94
C SER A 3 59.40 21.17 50.10
N SER A 4 59.02 19.95 50.55
CA SER A 4 57.64 19.39 50.74
C SER A 4 56.76 19.06 49.52
N ARG A 5 55.88 18.04 49.50
CA ARG A 5 55.47 16.94 50.42
C ARG A 5 54.49 15.99 49.67
N LYS A 6 54.57 14.68 49.97
CA LYS A 6 53.50 13.64 50.08
C LYS A 6 52.72 13.14 48.84
N ILE A 7 52.54 11.81 48.73
CA ILE A 7 51.24 11.08 48.84
C ILE A 7 51.50 9.54 48.79
N PHE A 8 50.55 8.78 49.37
CA PHE A 8 50.62 7.42 49.93
C PHE A 8 49.48 6.59 49.30
N THR A 9 49.72 5.42 48.69
CA THR A 9 48.64 4.44 48.36
C THR A 9 49.26 3.08 48.00
N LEU A 10 49.20 2.01 48.82
CA LEU A 10 48.13 1.05 49.17
C LEU A 10 47.94 -0.13 48.19
N LEU A 11 47.93 -1.32 48.79
CA LEU A 11 48.02 -2.72 48.34
C LEU A 11 46.79 -3.22 47.54
N PRO A 12 46.94 -4.08 46.49
CA PRO A 12 45.79 -4.70 45.84
C PRO A 12 45.40 -6.02 46.53
N LEU A 13 44.11 -6.13 46.86
CA LEU A 13 43.41 -7.27 47.45
C LEU A 13 42.91 -8.19 46.33
N PHE A 14 43.38 -9.44 46.31
CA PHE A 14 42.89 -10.49 45.40
C PHE A 14 41.54 -11.03 45.90
N LEU A 15 40.47 -10.80 45.13
CA LEU A 15 39.17 -11.46 45.29
C LEU A 15 39.05 -12.56 44.23
N SER A 16 38.99 -13.81 44.68
CA SER A 16 38.67 -14.99 43.89
C SER A 16 37.14 -15.10 43.70
N LEU A 17 36.64 -14.88 42.49
CA LEU A 17 35.29 -15.28 42.10
C LEU A 17 35.32 -16.69 41.50
N ALA A 18 34.53 -17.58 42.10
CA ALA A 18 34.19 -18.88 41.55
C ALA A 18 33.15 -18.71 40.44
N ALA A 19 33.49 -19.12 39.22
CA ALA A 19 32.54 -19.27 38.12
C ALA A 19 31.93 -20.67 38.17
N CYS A 20 30.62 -20.74 38.37
CA CYS A 20 29.80 -21.94 38.25
C CYS A 20 29.49 -22.17 36.77
N GLY A 21 29.66 -23.41 36.29
CA GLY A 21 29.51 -23.79 34.90
C GLY A 21 28.08 -24.12 34.48
N GLY A 22 27.75 -23.73 33.24
CA GLY A 22 27.05 -24.55 32.24
C GLY A 22 25.55 -24.83 32.44
N GLY A 23 24.70 -23.82 32.23
CA GLY A 23 23.26 -23.98 31.99
C GLY A 23 22.96 -24.23 30.49
N GLY A 24 21.97 -25.07 30.22
CA GLY A 24 21.66 -25.62 28.91
C GLY A 24 21.30 -24.62 27.82
N SER A 25 21.73 -24.93 26.59
CA SER A 25 21.34 -24.29 25.34
C SER A 25 19.93 -24.72 24.94
N GLY A 26 18.92 -23.99 25.40
CA GLY A 26 17.67 -23.86 24.68
C GLY A 26 17.84 -22.72 23.69
N GLU A 27 17.86 -23.04 22.39
CA GLU A 27 17.73 -22.04 21.34
C GLU A 27 16.46 -21.21 21.61
N PRO A 28 16.48 -19.88 21.50
CA PRO A 28 15.24 -19.12 21.46
C PRO A 28 14.59 -19.46 20.12
N THR A 29 13.71 -20.46 20.12
CA THR A 29 12.66 -20.54 19.11
C THR A 29 11.98 -19.18 19.13
N GLY A 30 12.14 -18.41 18.06
CA GLY A 30 11.51 -17.11 17.91
C GLY A 30 10.03 -17.27 18.20
N SER A 31 9.59 -16.76 19.35
CA SER A 31 8.18 -16.62 19.64
C SER A 31 7.60 -15.79 18.50
N ALA A 32 6.59 -16.33 17.82
CA ALA A 32 5.80 -15.55 16.87
C ALA A 32 5.43 -14.22 17.55
N PRO A 33 5.49 -13.08 16.84
CA PRO A 33 5.16 -11.79 17.43
C PRO A 33 3.79 -11.90 18.09
N THR A 34 3.73 -11.80 19.41
CA THR A 34 2.49 -11.85 20.17
C THR A 34 1.90 -10.45 20.23
N GLY A 35 0.67 -10.27 19.75
CA GLY A 35 -0.03 -9.00 19.83
C GLY A 35 -1.27 -8.98 18.96
N LEU A 36 -2.35 -8.38 19.47
CA LEU A 36 -3.55 -8.14 18.70
C LEU A 36 -3.24 -7.23 17.51
N ARG A 37 -3.54 -7.68 16.30
CA ARG A 37 -3.47 -6.90 15.06
C ARG A 37 -4.87 -6.60 14.54
N PHE A 38 -4.94 -5.60 13.67
CA PHE A 38 -6.15 -5.21 12.98
C PHE A 38 -5.91 -5.23 11.48
N GLY A 39 -6.92 -5.64 10.73
CA GLY A 39 -6.94 -5.60 9.27
C GLY A 39 -8.29 -5.11 8.79
N GLN A 40 -8.38 -4.74 7.52
CA GLN A 40 -9.64 -4.34 6.88
C GLN A 40 -10.01 -5.33 5.78
N PHE A 41 -11.27 -5.73 5.71
CA PHE A 41 -11.81 -6.37 4.51
C PHE A 41 -12.20 -5.30 3.49
N LYS A 42 -11.70 -5.41 2.26
CA LYS A 42 -11.85 -4.42 1.20
C LYS A 42 -12.41 -5.04 -0.09
N ASP A 43 -13.64 -4.64 -0.40
CA ASP A 43 -14.32 -4.66 -1.70
C ASP A 43 -15.12 -3.35 -1.74
N SER A 44 -14.42 -2.21 -1.76
CA SER A 44 -14.71 -1.01 -0.93
C SER A 44 -14.71 -1.29 0.58
N ASN A 45 -14.95 -0.30 1.45
CA ASN A 45 -15.16 -0.59 2.88
C ASN A 45 -16.36 -1.53 3.05
N THR A 46 -16.16 -2.76 3.55
CA THR A 46 -17.24 -3.74 3.64
C THR A 46 -17.70 -3.96 5.09
N ALA A 47 -18.87 -3.42 5.42
CA ALA A 47 -19.51 -3.56 6.72
C ALA A 47 -20.48 -4.75 6.76
N GLY A 48 -20.51 -5.45 7.90
CA GLY A 48 -21.49 -6.51 8.15
C GLY A 48 -21.00 -7.94 7.88
N LEU A 49 -19.74 -8.15 7.51
CA LEU A 49 -19.19 -9.50 7.38
C LEU A 49 -18.92 -10.11 8.74
N HIS A 50 -19.35 -11.34 8.96
CA HIS A 50 -18.83 -12.14 10.06
C HIS A 50 -17.39 -12.53 9.76
N TYR A 51 -16.50 -12.33 10.73
CA TYR A 51 -15.14 -12.84 10.69
C TYR A 51 -14.88 -13.78 11.87
N ASP A 52 -14.07 -14.81 11.64
CA ASP A 52 -13.58 -15.75 12.66
C ASP A 52 -12.11 -16.08 12.38
N THR A 53 -11.22 -15.86 13.35
CA THR A 53 -9.79 -16.17 13.28
C THR A 53 -9.38 -17.36 14.14
N GLY A 54 -10.34 -18.02 14.77
CA GLY A 54 -10.16 -19.06 15.79
C GLY A 54 -10.00 -18.50 17.20
N THR A 55 -9.32 -17.36 17.36
CA THR A 55 -9.17 -16.67 18.67
C THR A 55 -10.05 -15.43 18.79
N ARG A 56 -10.42 -14.81 17.66
CA ARG A 56 -11.30 -13.64 17.58
C ARG A 56 -12.45 -13.92 16.63
N SER A 57 -13.59 -13.30 16.91
CA SER A 57 -14.72 -13.31 16.00
C SER A 57 -15.53 -12.04 16.19
N GLY A 58 -16.16 -11.55 15.12
CA GLY A 58 -16.96 -10.35 15.18
C GLY A 58 -17.73 -10.08 13.90
N ILE A 59 -18.14 -8.83 13.75
CA ILE A 59 -18.72 -8.29 12.52
C ILE A 59 -17.82 -7.13 12.09
N THR A 60 -17.49 -7.04 10.80
CA THR A 60 -16.76 -5.88 10.26
C THR A 60 -17.57 -4.61 10.40
N ASP A 61 -16.91 -3.52 10.78
CA ASP A 61 -17.53 -2.21 10.93
C ASP A 61 -17.58 -1.43 9.60
N GLU A 62 -17.99 -0.16 9.66
CA GLU A 62 -18.10 0.75 8.50
C GLU A 62 -16.79 0.94 7.73
N ALA A 63 -15.64 0.67 8.34
CA ALA A 63 -14.33 0.72 7.69
C ALA A 63 -13.78 -0.68 7.34
N GLY A 64 -14.58 -1.73 7.55
CA GLY A 64 -14.22 -3.11 7.25
C GLY A 64 -13.33 -3.78 8.30
N TRP A 65 -13.17 -3.20 9.50
CA TRP A 65 -12.18 -3.68 10.47
C TRP A 65 -12.49 -5.09 11.01
N PHE A 66 -11.45 -5.92 11.07
CA PHE A 66 -11.41 -7.17 11.80
C PHE A 66 -10.13 -7.26 12.64
N SER A 67 -10.12 -8.16 13.62
CA SER A 67 -8.96 -8.37 14.50
C SER A 67 -8.43 -9.79 14.35
N TYR A 68 -7.12 -9.94 14.44
CA TYR A 68 -6.41 -11.23 14.28
C TYR A 68 -5.10 -11.23 15.06
N GLU A 69 -4.53 -12.40 15.30
CA GLU A 69 -3.15 -12.56 15.80
C GLU A 69 -2.21 -13.02 14.67
N PRO A 70 -0.90 -12.70 14.72
CA PRO A 70 0.03 -13.05 13.65
C PRO A 70 0.07 -14.54 13.33
N GLY A 71 -0.04 -14.86 12.04
CA GLY A 71 -0.05 -16.24 11.53
C GLY A 71 -1.43 -16.91 11.54
N GLU A 72 -2.46 -16.26 12.08
CA GLU A 72 -3.84 -16.77 11.98
C GLU A 72 -4.38 -16.64 10.55
N LYS A 73 -5.37 -17.48 10.24
CA LYS A 73 -6.24 -17.28 9.08
C LYS A 73 -7.55 -16.69 9.57
N VAL A 74 -8.15 -15.83 8.74
CA VAL A 74 -9.48 -15.29 8.95
C VAL A 74 -10.44 -15.91 7.96
N VAL A 75 -11.60 -16.37 8.44
CA VAL A 75 -12.74 -16.82 7.62
C VAL A 75 -13.76 -15.69 7.58
N PHE A 76 -14.24 -15.34 6.40
CA PHE A 76 -15.31 -14.35 6.22
C PHE A 76 -16.61 -15.01 5.76
N ALA A 77 -17.74 -14.56 6.31
CA ALA A 77 -19.06 -15.11 6.01
C ALA A 77 -20.18 -14.07 6.13
N VAL A 78 -21.32 -14.34 5.47
CA VAL A 78 -22.59 -13.65 5.67
C VAL A 78 -23.62 -14.69 6.09
N GLY A 79 -24.01 -14.69 7.37
CA GLY A 79 -24.84 -15.77 7.92
C GLY A 79 -24.20 -17.14 7.70
N ASN A 80 -24.90 -18.03 6.98
CA ASN A 80 -24.38 -19.36 6.63
C ASN A 80 -23.51 -19.40 5.37
N VAL A 81 -23.44 -18.31 4.60
CA VAL A 81 -22.67 -18.26 3.36
C VAL A 81 -21.22 -17.91 3.68
N VAL A 82 -20.33 -18.90 3.63
CA VAL A 82 -18.89 -18.69 3.77
C VAL A 82 -18.34 -18.16 2.46
N LEU A 83 -17.71 -16.99 2.51
CA LEU A 83 -17.03 -16.40 1.35
C LEU A 83 -15.70 -17.10 1.10
N GLY A 84 -14.92 -17.34 2.15
CA GLY A 84 -13.63 -18.01 2.05
C GLY A 84 -12.74 -17.72 3.25
N SER A 85 -11.46 -18.05 3.11
CA SER A 85 -10.47 -17.80 4.15
C SER A 85 -9.15 -17.30 3.56
N ALA A 86 -8.51 -16.37 4.24
CA ALA A 86 -7.19 -15.84 3.88
C ALA A 86 -6.29 -15.77 5.12
N PRO A 87 -4.95 -15.67 4.96
CA PRO A 87 -4.08 -15.22 6.03
C PRO A 87 -4.57 -13.87 6.61
N GLY A 88 -4.51 -13.71 7.92
CA GLY A 88 -4.74 -12.40 8.54
C GLY A 88 -3.62 -11.44 8.17
N LYS A 89 -3.96 -10.37 7.45
CA LYS A 89 -3.04 -9.32 6.99
C LYS A 89 -3.72 -7.93 7.04
N PRO A 90 -2.99 -6.82 6.89
CA PRO A 90 -3.56 -5.47 7.04
C PRO A 90 -4.75 -5.17 6.13
N VAL A 91 -4.78 -5.72 4.92
CA VAL A 91 -5.94 -5.65 4.01
C VAL A 91 -6.19 -7.02 3.40
N VAL A 92 -7.43 -7.50 3.49
CA VAL A 92 -7.92 -8.71 2.84
C VAL A 92 -9.00 -8.32 1.84
N THR A 93 -8.96 -8.87 0.65
CA THR A 93 -9.90 -8.60 -0.45
C THR A 93 -10.57 -9.90 -0.90
N PRO A 94 -11.64 -9.85 -1.73
CA PRO A 94 -12.21 -11.05 -2.34
C PRO A 94 -11.19 -11.90 -3.11
N GLN A 95 -10.17 -11.28 -3.71
CA GLN A 95 -9.09 -11.98 -4.41
C GLN A 95 -8.29 -12.87 -3.46
N ASP A 96 -7.98 -12.39 -2.25
CA ASP A 96 -7.22 -13.14 -1.24
C ASP A 96 -7.95 -14.38 -0.72
N LEU A 97 -9.28 -14.43 -0.85
CA LEU A 97 -10.09 -15.58 -0.46
C LEU A 97 -9.95 -16.77 -1.42
N VAL A 98 -9.37 -16.54 -2.61
CA VAL A 98 -9.15 -17.55 -3.65
C VAL A 98 -7.64 -17.71 -3.85
N PRO A 99 -7.05 -18.85 -3.45
CA PRO A 99 -5.60 -19.06 -3.57
C PRO A 99 -5.10 -18.90 -5.02
N GLY A 100 -4.28 -17.89 -5.26
CA GLY A 100 -3.75 -17.56 -6.59
C GLY A 100 -4.79 -17.02 -7.57
N GLY A 101 -5.94 -16.54 -7.06
CA GLY A 101 -6.98 -15.94 -7.89
C GLY A 101 -6.52 -14.60 -8.47
N GLY A 102 -6.90 -14.35 -9.72
CA GLY A 102 -6.79 -13.06 -10.39
C GLY A 102 -8.06 -12.23 -10.31
N SER A 103 -7.98 -10.92 -10.55
CA SER A 103 -9.15 -10.03 -10.57
C SER A 103 -10.20 -10.43 -11.62
N GLY A 104 -9.78 -11.13 -12.69
CA GLY A 104 -10.66 -11.64 -13.74
C GLY A 104 -11.22 -13.05 -13.52
N ASP A 105 -10.83 -13.75 -12.46
CA ASP A 105 -11.23 -15.14 -12.25
C ASP A 105 -12.70 -15.26 -11.85
N THR A 106 -13.41 -16.25 -12.42
CA THR A 106 -14.85 -16.44 -12.19
C THR A 106 -15.19 -16.59 -10.71
N GLU A 107 -14.37 -17.31 -9.96
CA GLU A 107 -14.58 -17.53 -8.53
C GLU A 107 -14.43 -16.25 -7.70
N VAL A 108 -13.45 -15.40 -8.06
CA VAL A 108 -13.21 -14.10 -7.41
C VAL A 108 -14.36 -13.16 -7.74
N LEU A 109 -14.68 -13.02 -9.04
CA LEU A 109 -15.75 -12.16 -9.51
C LEU A 109 -17.11 -12.54 -8.91
N ASN A 110 -17.40 -13.83 -8.75
CA ASN A 110 -18.67 -14.24 -8.15
C ASN A 110 -18.80 -13.84 -6.67
N ARG A 111 -17.70 -13.74 -5.92
CA ARG A 111 -17.70 -13.20 -4.55
C ARG A 111 -17.94 -11.70 -4.53
N VAL A 112 -17.25 -10.96 -5.40
CA VAL A 112 -17.44 -9.51 -5.55
C VAL A 112 -18.89 -9.20 -5.92
N ARG A 113 -19.43 -9.89 -6.92
CA ARG A 113 -20.83 -9.73 -7.36
C ARG A 113 -21.81 -10.04 -6.25
N PHE A 114 -21.53 -11.04 -5.41
CA PHE A 114 -22.35 -11.35 -4.25
C PHE A 114 -22.32 -10.21 -3.23
N LEU A 115 -21.14 -9.66 -2.90
CA LEU A 115 -21.00 -8.54 -1.97
C LEU A 115 -21.70 -7.28 -2.47
N MET A 116 -21.46 -6.88 -3.72
CA MET A 116 -22.14 -5.74 -4.35
C MET A 116 -23.67 -5.93 -4.41
N MET A 117 -24.15 -7.16 -4.61
CA MET A 117 -25.58 -7.46 -4.61
C MET A 117 -26.21 -7.33 -3.22
N LEU A 118 -25.45 -7.59 -2.15
CA LEU A 118 -25.93 -7.48 -0.77
C LEU A 118 -25.90 -6.06 -0.21
N ASP A 119 -25.30 -5.12 -0.94
CA ASP A 119 -25.20 -3.74 -0.52
C ASP A 119 -26.60 -3.09 -0.37
N ALA A 120 -26.82 -2.45 0.77
CA ALA A 120 -28.14 -1.99 1.20
C ALA A 120 -28.70 -0.84 0.33
N ASP A 121 -27.84 0.05 -0.16
CA ASP A 121 -28.24 1.13 -1.06
C ASP A 121 -27.94 0.82 -2.55
N GLY A 122 -27.17 -0.25 -2.81
CA GLY A 122 -26.82 -0.71 -4.15
C GLY A 122 -25.79 0.18 -4.84
N ASN A 123 -24.98 0.92 -4.08
CA ASN A 123 -23.94 1.80 -4.57
C ASN A 123 -22.58 1.48 -3.91
N PRO A 124 -21.85 0.47 -4.41
CA PRO A 124 -20.62 0.01 -3.76
C PRO A 124 -19.47 1.03 -3.78
N ASP A 125 -19.59 2.11 -4.56
CA ASP A 125 -18.63 3.22 -4.61
C ASP A 125 -18.56 4.01 -3.29
N ASN A 126 -19.59 3.96 -2.44
CA ASN A 126 -19.61 4.62 -1.12
C ASN A 126 -19.34 3.64 0.05
N GLY A 127 -18.89 2.42 -0.25
CA GLY A 127 -18.82 1.32 0.70
C GLY A 127 -19.86 0.24 0.40
N ILE A 128 -19.68 -0.94 0.99
CA ILE A 128 -20.66 -2.03 0.93
C ILE A 128 -21.19 -2.23 2.34
N THR A 129 -22.50 -2.04 2.53
CA THR A 129 -23.15 -2.26 3.82
C THR A 129 -24.15 -3.40 3.75
N ILE A 130 -23.86 -4.49 4.45
CA ILE A 130 -24.80 -5.60 4.58
C ILE A 130 -25.71 -5.38 5.80
N SER A 131 -26.99 -5.10 5.54
CA SER A 131 -27.97 -4.74 6.58
C SER A 131 -28.11 -5.83 7.66
N PRO A 132 -28.38 -5.48 8.93
CA PRO A 132 -28.67 -6.45 9.99
C PRO A 132 -29.78 -7.45 9.63
N GLU A 133 -30.81 -7.00 8.90
CA GLU A 133 -31.93 -7.80 8.44
C GLU A 133 -31.49 -8.85 7.42
N VAL A 134 -30.68 -8.45 6.42
CA VAL A 134 -30.10 -9.37 5.44
C VAL A 134 -29.18 -10.38 6.11
N ARG A 135 -28.32 -9.95 7.05
CA ARG A 135 -27.45 -10.87 7.82
C ARG A 135 -28.28 -11.88 8.62
N GLN A 136 -29.40 -11.45 9.19
CA GLN A 136 -30.31 -12.35 9.90
C GLN A 136 -30.98 -13.35 8.97
N ALA A 137 -31.42 -12.93 7.78
CA ALA A 137 -31.98 -13.80 6.76
C ALA A 137 -30.94 -14.80 6.22
N ALA A 138 -29.68 -14.38 6.10
CA ALA A 138 -28.58 -15.19 5.60
C ALA A 138 -28.25 -16.42 6.47
N ASN A 139 -28.69 -16.45 7.73
CA ASN A 139 -28.63 -17.65 8.58
C ASN A 139 -29.55 -18.78 8.09
N GLY A 140 -30.44 -18.52 7.14
CA GLY A 140 -31.29 -19.52 6.47
C GLY A 140 -30.83 -19.89 5.06
N TRP A 141 -29.81 -19.22 4.52
CA TRP A 141 -29.34 -19.46 3.17
C TRP A 141 -28.50 -20.74 3.07
N SER A 142 -28.51 -21.35 1.89
CA SER A 142 -27.59 -22.43 1.55
C SER A 142 -26.24 -21.84 1.15
N GLN A 143 -25.18 -22.63 1.30
CA GLN A 143 -23.86 -22.24 0.81
C GLN A 143 -23.91 -22.00 -0.71
N VAL A 144 -23.37 -20.86 -1.14
CA VAL A 144 -23.27 -20.48 -2.55
C VAL A 144 -22.08 -21.19 -3.20
N ASP A 145 -22.30 -21.78 -4.37
CA ASP A 145 -21.21 -22.24 -5.24
C ASP A 145 -20.62 -21.06 -6.05
N PHE A 146 -19.56 -20.42 -5.52
CA PHE A 146 -18.88 -19.34 -6.21
C PHE A 146 -18.11 -19.77 -7.47
N THR A 147 -17.96 -21.08 -7.73
CA THR A 147 -17.28 -21.59 -8.94
C THR A 147 -18.19 -21.66 -10.16
N THR A 148 -19.50 -21.45 -9.97
CA THR A 148 -20.52 -21.59 -11.02
C THR A 148 -20.35 -20.59 -12.17
N GLY A 149 -20.69 -21.04 -13.39
CA GLY A 149 -20.82 -20.17 -14.56
C GLY A 149 -22.14 -19.40 -14.63
N ASP A 150 -23.15 -19.79 -13.84
CA ASP A 150 -24.48 -19.15 -13.80
C ASP A 150 -24.84 -18.74 -12.37
N LEU A 151 -24.15 -17.72 -11.87
CA LEU A 151 -24.38 -17.18 -10.52
C LEU A 151 -25.80 -16.60 -10.36
N ALA A 152 -26.42 -16.13 -11.45
CA ALA A 152 -27.77 -15.57 -11.38
C ALA A 152 -28.81 -16.63 -10.99
N LEU A 153 -28.66 -17.86 -11.52
CA LEU A 153 -29.47 -19.00 -11.11
C LEU A 153 -29.20 -19.40 -9.66
N GLU A 154 -27.92 -19.47 -9.27
CA GLU A 154 -27.48 -19.83 -7.91
C GLU A 154 -28.05 -18.87 -6.85
N LEU A 155 -28.09 -17.56 -7.15
CA LEU A 155 -28.50 -16.51 -6.21
C LEU A 155 -29.99 -16.14 -6.29
N ALA A 156 -30.81 -16.80 -7.11
CA ALA A 156 -32.19 -16.40 -7.35
C ALA A 156 -33.02 -16.28 -6.05
N ASP A 157 -32.96 -17.31 -5.19
CA ASP A 157 -33.68 -17.32 -3.91
C ASP A 157 -33.05 -16.36 -2.89
N ILE A 158 -31.72 -16.21 -2.90
CA ILE A 158 -30.99 -15.29 -2.02
C ILE A 158 -31.37 -13.84 -2.33
N MET A 159 -31.39 -13.46 -3.61
CA MET A 159 -31.80 -12.11 -4.02
C MET A 159 -33.24 -11.81 -3.59
N SER A 160 -34.17 -12.77 -3.70
CA SER A 160 -35.54 -12.59 -3.21
C SER A 160 -35.57 -12.43 -1.69
N SER A 161 -34.83 -13.29 -0.98
CA SER A 161 -34.75 -13.25 0.49
C SER A 161 -34.13 -11.96 1.01
N ALA A 162 -33.13 -11.39 0.33
CA ALA A 162 -32.50 -10.14 0.72
C ALA A 162 -33.48 -8.95 0.55
N ARG A 163 -34.15 -8.86 -0.62
CA ARG A 163 -35.19 -7.85 -0.88
C ARG A 163 -36.34 -7.88 0.12
N GLU A 164 -36.74 -9.08 0.55
CA GLU A 164 -37.77 -9.23 1.56
C GLU A 164 -37.29 -8.81 2.97
N ALA A 165 -35.99 -8.91 3.24
CA ALA A 165 -35.41 -8.63 4.54
C ALA A 165 -35.31 -7.12 4.84
N ASP A 166 -34.82 -6.31 3.90
CA ASP A 166 -34.59 -4.88 4.12
C ASP A 166 -35.27 -3.94 3.09
N GLY A 167 -35.88 -4.49 2.03
CA GLY A 167 -36.52 -3.70 0.97
C GLY A 167 -35.55 -3.08 -0.05
N GLY A 168 -34.26 -3.42 0.01
CA GLY A 168 -33.22 -2.98 -0.91
C GLY A 168 -33.39 -3.52 -2.33
N THR A 169 -32.60 -3.00 -3.28
CA THR A 169 -32.74 -3.38 -4.69
C THR A 169 -32.15 -4.75 -5.00
N HIS A 170 -31.04 -5.16 -4.37
CA HIS A 170 -30.34 -6.44 -4.53
C HIS A 170 -30.31 -6.96 -5.97
N LEU A 171 -29.75 -6.15 -6.86
CA LEU A 171 -29.50 -6.53 -8.24
C LEU A 171 -28.11 -7.15 -8.33
N LEU A 172 -27.99 -8.24 -9.09
CA LEU A 172 -26.71 -8.88 -9.32
C LEU A 172 -25.96 -8.13 -10.43
N PRO A 173 -24.80 -7.50 -10.14
CA PRO A 173 -24.02 -6.82 -11.17
C PRO A 173 -23.41 -7.80 -12.18
N GLY A 174 -22.98 -7.25 -13.32
CA GLY A 174 -22.27 -8.01 -14.35
C GLY A 174 -20.84 -8.35 -13.93
N ALA A 175 -20.24 -9.38 -14.56
CA ALA A 175 -18.85 -9.76 -14.28
C ALA A 175 -17.85 -8.63 -14.59
N THR A 176 -18.06 -7.89 -15.67
CA THR A 176 -17.20 -6.74 -16.04
C THR A 176 -17.29 -5.58 -15.05
N GLU A 177 -18.48 -5.33 -14.51
CA GLU A 177 -18.71 -4.30 -13.50
C GLU A 177 -18.03 -4.66 -12.18
N ALA A 178 -18.19 -5.92 -11.74
CA ALA A 178 -17.50 -6.44 -10.58
C ALA A 178 -15.97 -6.45 -10.73
N GLN A 179 -15.45 -6.74 -11.92
CA GLN A 179 -14.01 -6.67 -12.17
C GLN A 179 -13.50 -5.23 -12.02
N ALA A 180 -14.19 -4.25 -12.62
CA ALA A 180 -13.81 -2.85 -12.53
C ALA A 180 -13.85 -2.34 -11.08
N HIS A 181 -14.88 -2.73 -10.33
CA HIS A 181 -15.03 -2.42 -8.91
C HIS A 181 -13.91 -3.02 -8.05
N LEU A 182 -13.60 -4.30 -8.24
CA LEU A 182 -12.51 -4.97 -7.53
C LEU A 182 -11.16 -4.34 -7.87
N GLU A 183 -10.87 -4.08 -9.14
CA GLU A 183 -9.61 -3.47 -9.56
C GLU A 183 -9.45 -2.06 -8.98
N ALA A 184 -10.52 -1.24 -8.95
CA ALA A 184 -10.50 0.05 -8.26
C ALA A 184 -10.14 -0.09 -6.77
N THR A 185 -10.74 -1.07 -6.09
CA THR A 185 -10.41 -1.38 -4.69
C THR A 185 -8.94 -1.78 -4.52
N LEU A 186 -8.41 -2.62 -5.42
CA LEU A 186 -7.03 -3.11 -5.36
C LEU A 186 -6.01 -2.01 -5.66
N TYR A 187 -6.27 -1.17 -6.66
CA TYR A 187 -5.43 0.01 -6.90
C TYR A 187 -5.40 0.91 -5.67
N CYS A 188 -6.54 1.09 -5.00
CA CYS A 188 -6.60 1.87 -3.78
C CYS A 188 -5.89 1.25 -2.57
N ALA A 189 -5.90 -0.08 -2.47
CA ALA A 189 -5.12 -0.77 -1.45
C ALA A 189 -3.61 -0.52 -1.61
N LEU A 190 -3.14 -0.40 -2.85
CA LEU A 190 -1.73 -0.18 -3.22
C LEU A 190 -1.34 1.28 -3.44
N ALA A 191 -2.29 2.19 -3.62
CA ALA A 191 -2.04 3.60 -3.92
C ALA A 191 -1.13 4.25 -2.89
N GLY A 192 -0.21 5.11 -3.32
CA GLY A 192 0.68 5.82 -2.41
C GLY A 192 2.03 6.14 -3.02
N ILE A 193 2.89 6.76 -2.20
CA ILE A 193 4.26 7.08 -2.56
C ILE A 193 5.21 5.99 -2.07
N TYR A 194 6.01 5.49 -2.99
CA TYR A 194 7.05 4.50 -2.78
C TYR A 194 8.40 5.18 -2.95
N THR A 195 9.31 5.01 -2.01
CA THR A 195 10.65 5.56 -2.12
C THR A 195 11.71 4.51 -1.82
N GLY A 196 12.84 4.60 -2.50
CA GLY A 196 13.95 3.70 -2.27
C GLY A 196 15.13 4.00 -3.19
N SER A 197 15.79 2.95 -3.65
CA SER A 197 17.04 3.06 -4.38
C SER A 197 17.09 2.16 -5.61
N PHE A 198 17.94 2.54 -6.56
CA PHE A 198 18.29 1.71 -7.69
C PHE A 198 19.81 1.56 -7.75
N ILE A 199 20.26 0.42 -8.26
CA ILE A 199 21.66 0.16 -8.55
C ILE A 199 21.75 -0.32 -9.99
N GLU A 200 22.59 0.34 -10.76
CA GLU A 200 23.09 -0.12 -12.05
C GLU A 200 24.39 -0.89 -11.83
N SER A 201 24.47 -2.08 -12.40
CA SER A 201 25.72 -2.83 -12.45
C SER A 201 25.97 -3.27 -13.89
N TRP A 202 27.06 -2.78 -14.48
CA TRP A 202 27.49 -3.14 -15.81
C TRP A 202 28.90 -3.74 -15.78
N ASP A 203 29.06 -4.99 -16.25
CA ASP A 203 30.37 -5.64 -16.43
C ASP A 203 30.88 -5.35 -17.84
N ASP A 204 31.76 -4.35 -17.98
CA ASP A 204 32.40 -3.99 -19.25
C ASP A 204 33.76 -4.66 -19.47
N GLY A 205 34.07 -5.71 -18.69
CA GLY A 205 35.36 -6.39 -18.70
C GLY A 205 36.30 -5.92 -17.57
N PRO A 206 37.55 -6.41 -17.57
CA PRO A 206 38.37 -6.57 -16.36
C PRO A 206 38.87 -5.27 -15.68
N ASP A 207 38.54 -4.08 -16.18
CA ASP A 207 39.13 -2.81 -15.73
C ASP A 207 38.16 -1.61 -15.65
N THR A 208 36.85 -1.78 -15.85
CA THR A 208 35.87 -0.69 -15.64
C THR A 208 34.55 -1.21 -15.06
N ASP A 209 34.50 -1.33 -13.73
CA ASP A 209 33.24 -1.44 -13.00
C ASP A 209 32.61 -0.05 -12.92
N PHE A 210 31.76 0.30 -13.90
CA PHE A 210 30.90 1.47 -13.77
C PHE A 210 29.62 1.05 -13.07
N THR A 211 29.45 1.52 -11.83
CA THR A 211 28.22 1.38 -11.08
C THR A 211 27.54 2.74 -11.01
N ASP A 212 26.37 2.86 -11.60
CA ASP A 212 25.47 3.97 -11.27
C ASP A 212 24.57 3.55 -10.10
N SER A 213 24.17 4.50 -9.28
CA SER A 213 23.25 4.24 -8.19
C SER A 213 22.57 5.52 -7.79
N GLY A 214 21.40 5.38 -7.19
CA GLY A 214 20.67 6.56 -6.78
C GLY A 214 19.37 6.23 -6.11
N PHE A 215 18.52 7.24 -6.07
CA PHE A 215 17.25 7.20 -5.38
C PHE A 215 16.10 7.18 -6.38
N PHE A 216 14.99 6.61 -5.94
CA PHE A 216 13.77 6.46 -6.72
C PHE A 216 12.57 6.85 -5.87
N THR A 217 11.61 7.55 -6.47
CA THR A 217 10.31 7.87 -5.89
C THR A 217 9.22 7.59 -6.91
N GLY A 218 8.30 6.68 -6.60
CA GLY A 218 7.18 6.29 -7.45
C GLY A 218 5.83 6.57 -6.80
N LYS A 219 4.80 6.80 -7.61
CA LYS A 219 3.40 6.87 -7.20
C LYS A 219 2.59 5.87 -8.02
N LEU A 220 1.79 5.05 -7.34
CA LEU A 220 0.64 4.40 -7.98
C LEU A 220 -0.55 5.34 -7.89
N ASP A 221 -1.08 5.75 -9.05
CA ASP A 221 -2.32 6.51 -9.17
C ASP A 221 -3.52 5.55 -9.17
N PRO A 222 -4.41 5.62 -8.17
CA PRO A 222 -5.54 4.70 -8.06
C PRO A 222 -6.61 4.88 -9.14
N ASP A 223 -6.78 6.10 -9.67
CA ASP A 223 -7.81 6.38 -10.67
C ASP A 223 -7.43 5.77 -12.03
N SER A 224 -6.14 5.85 -12.37
CA SER A 224 -5.64 5.42 -13.68
C SER A 224 -5.05 4.00 -13.67
N GLY A 225 -4.57 3.55 -12.51
CA GLY A 225 -3.87 2.29 -12.30
C GLY A 225 -2.42 2.31 -12.79
N TYR A 226 -1.89 3.47 -13.19
CA TYR A 226 -0.52 3.59 -13.67
C TYR A 226 0.45 3.99 -12.55
N VAL A 227 1.67 3.49 -12.66
CA VAL A 227 2.79 3.93 -11.83
C VAL A 227 3.58 5.01 -12.57
N THR A 228 3.70 6.19 -11.97
CA THR A 228 4.63 7.24 -12.39
C THR A 228 5.79 7.31 -11.42
N ALA A 229 6.96 7.73 -11.87
CA ALA A 229 8.11 7.81 -10.99
C ALA A 229 9.12 8.87 -11.43
N SER A 230 9.97 9.23 -10.49
CA SER A 230 11.21 9.96 -10.72
C SER A 230 12.37 9.21 -10.07
N GLY A 231 13.56 9.39 -10.61
CA GLY A 231 14.78 8.97 -9.94
C GLY A 231 15.91 9.96 -10.14
N TYR A 232 16.93 9.85 -9.30
CA TYR A 232 18.10 10.71 -9.31
C TYR A 232 19.37 9.86 -9.26
N SER A 233 20.20 9.95 -10.30
CA SER A 233 21.53 9.35 -10.35
C SER A 233 22.51 10.18 -9.53
N VAL A 234 23.10 9.56 -8.50
CA VAL A 234 24.06 10.24 -7.61
C VAL A 234 25.42 10.43 -8.29
N PRO A 235 26.06 9.40 -8.89
CA PRO A 235 27.24 9.57 -9.74
C PRO A 235 27.01 10.50 -10.93
N GLY A 236 25.87 10.38 -11.61
CA GLY A 236 25.55 11.14 -12.82
C GLY A 236 25.07 12.57 -12.55
N GLN A 237 24.63 12.87 -11.33
CA GLN A 237 24.00 14.13 -10.92
C GLN A 237 22.84 14.53 -11.84
N GLN A 238 22.01 13.57 -12.22
CA GLN A 238 20.93 13.75 -13.19
C GLN A 238 19.64 13.11 -12.71
N ALA A 239 18.54 13.84 -12.86
CA ALA A 239 17.18 13.33 -12.65
C ALA A 239 16.64 12.65 -13.92
N PHE A 240 15.74 11.70 -13.73
CA PHE A 240 14.97 11.07 -14.78
C PHE A 240 13.52 10.86 -14.34
N PHE A 241 12.63 10.65 -15.31
CA PHE A 241 11.20 10.49 -15.09
C PHE A 241 10.68 9.29 -15.85
N ALA A 242 9.84 8.49 -15.21
CA ALA A 242 9.15 7.36 -15.82
C ALA A 242 7.63 7.59 -15.77
N THR A 243 6.98 7.42 -16.92
CA THR A 243 5.51 7.45 -17.04
C THR A 243 4.98 6.04 -17.24
N GLY A 244 3.72 5.81 -16.82
CA GLY A 244 3.10 4.50 -16.96
C GLY A 244 2.98 4.04 -18.42
N ILE A 245 3.43 2.82 -18.70
CA ILE A 245 3.27 2.12 -19.99
C ILE A 245 2.12 1.12 -19.90
N SER A 246 2.04 0.37 -18.81
CA SER A 246 0.92 -0.53 -18.50
C SER A 246 0.38 -0.26 -17.11
N LYS A 247 -0.92 -0.47 -16.94
CA LYS A 247 -1.56 -0.45 -15.62
C LYS A 247 -1.03 -1.60 -14.76
N VAL A 248 -1.17 -1.48 -13.44
CA VAL A 248 -0.94 -2.60 -12.54
C VAL A 248 -1.94 -3.72 -12.88
N GLY A 249 -1.43 -4.90 -13.21
CA GLY A 249 -2.25 -6.09 -13.43
C GLY A 249 -2.44 -6.86 -12.13
N PHE A 250 -3.60 -7.51 -11.95
CA PHE A 250 -3.93 -8.29 -10.74
C PHE A 250 -4.15 -9.79 -11.03
N ASP A 251 -3.71 -10.27 -12.19
CA ASP A 251 -3.69 -11.70 -12.53
C ASP A 251 -2.46 -12.37 -11.92
N GLY A 252 -2.50 -12.57 -10.61
CA GLY A 252 -1.38 -13.01 -9.78
C GLY A 252 -0.79 -11.85 -8.96
N GLU A 253 0.52 -11.86 -8.77
CA GLU A 253 1.22 -10.81 -8.02
C GLU A 253 1.15 -9.48 -8.79
N PRO A 254 0.83 -8.34 -8.13
CA PRO A 254 0.62 -7.09 -8.83
C PRO A 254 1.90 -6.58 -9.50
N GLU A 255 1.85 -6.30 -10.80
CA GLU A 255 3.01 -5.90 -11.61
C GLU A 255 2.71 -4.69 -12.48
N PHE A 256 3.70 -3.81 -12.67
CA PHE A 256 3.60 -2.63 -13.52
C PHE A 256 4.79 -2.49 -14.47
N VAL A 257 4.55 -1.69 -15.52
CA VAL A 257 5.60 -1.22 -16.42
C VAL A 257 5.50 0.29 -16.58
N SER A 258 6.59 0.97 -16.29
CA SER A 258 6.76 2.42 -16.54
C SER A 258 7.97 2.63 -17.44
N GLY A 259 8.10 3.79 -18.06
CA GLY A 259 9.28 4.08 -18.88
C GLY A 259 9.60 5.54 -19.01
N ASP A 260 10.89 5.80 -19.24
CA ASP A 260 11.43 7.11 -19.52
C ASP A 260 11.45 7.37 -21.02
N THR A 261 10.69 8.36 -21.46
CA THR A 261 10.60 8.73 -22.88
C THR A 261 11.88 9.37 -23.43
N THR A 262 12.75 9.90 -22.58
CA THR A 262 14.01 10.55 -22.99
C THR A 262 15.09 9.51 -23.26
N SER A 263 15.27 8.58 -22.33
CA SER A 263 16.30 7.54 -22.44
C SER A 263 15.81 6.27 -23.13
N GLY A 264 14.48 6.08 -23.22
CA GLY A 264 13.85 4.84 -23.66
C GLY A 264 13.81 3.77 -22.57
N ALA A 265 14.31 4.04 -21.36
CA ALA A 265 14.37 3.05 -20.29
C ALA A 265 12.99 2.53 -19.90
N THR A 266 12.91 1.26 -19.54
CA THR A 266 11.72 0.59 -19.06
C THR A 266 11.96 0.05 -17.66
N PHE A 267 11.04 0.32 -16.75
CA PHE A 267 11.03 -0.14 -15.37
C PHE A 267 9.91 -1.15 -15.21
N ARG A 268 10.24 -2.35 -14.71
CA ARG A 268 9.32 -3.44 -14.43
C ARG A 268 9.35 -3.70 -12.94
N GLY A 269 8.26 -3.38 -12.26
CA GLY A 269 8.15 -3.56 -10.81
C GLY A 269 7.01 -4.50 -10.45
N ARG A 270 7.16 -5.11 -9.27
CA ARG A 270 6.20 -5.99 -8.62
C ARG A 270 5.95 -5.49 -7.20
N PHE A 271 4.70 -5.47 -6.79
CA PHE A 271 4.32 -5.24 -5.40
C PHE A 271 4.39 -6.55 -4.61
N ALA A 272 4.99 -6.52 -3.42
CA ALA A 272 5.00 -7.63 -2.48
C ALA A 272 3.82 -7.55 -1.50
N ASP A 273 3.21 -8.69 -1.21
CA ASP A 273 2.14 -8.84 -0.21
C ASP A 273 2.70 -8.92 1.21
N ASP A 274 3.27 -7.82 1.69
CA ASP A 274 3.82 -7.68 3.03
C ASP A 274 3.00 -6.72 3.91
N ASP A 275 3.28 -6.71 5.23
CA ASP A 275 2.62 -5.80 6.19
C ASP A 275 2.75 -4.32 5.76
N ILE A 276 3.84 -3.97 5.07
CA ILE A 276 4.07 -2.71 4.39
C ILE A 276 4.28 -3.02 2.91
N PRO A 277 3.52 -2.42 1.98
CA PRO A 277 3.73 -2.66 0.55
C PRO A 277 5.15 -2.27 0.12
N GLU A 278 5.86 -3.23 -0.45
CA GLU A 278 7.18 -3.06 -1.04
C GLU A 278 7.09 -3.25 -2.55
N VAL A 279 7.89 -2.51 -3.30
CA VAL A 279 8.09 -2.70 -4.73
C VAL A 279 9.52 -3.13 -4.98
N THR A 280 9.68 -4.25 -5.69
CA THR A 280 10.97 -4.67 -6.25
C THR A 280 10.88 -4.77 -7.75
N GLY A 281 12.00 -4.60 -8.44
CA GLY A 281 11.96 -4.66 -9.88
C GLY A 281 13.30 -4.56 -10.56
N THR A 282 13.21 -4.54 -11.89
CA THR A 282 14.36 -4.34 -12.78
C THR A 282 14.09 -3.19 -13.71
N TRP A 283 15.14 -2.53 -14.17
CA TRP A 283 15.05 -1.57 -15.23
C TRP A 283 16.04 -1.89 -16.33
N GLU A 284 15.70 -1.53 -17.55
CA GLU A 284 16.54 -1.75 -18.73
C GLU A 284 16.43 -0.57 -19.69
N ARG A 285 17.55 -0.14 -20.28
CA ARG A 285 17.55 0.86 -21.35
C ARG A 285 17.81 0.19 -22.70
N PRO A 286 16.90 0.36 -23.68
CA PRO A 286 17.11 -0.15 -25.02
C PRO A 286 18.25 0.60 -25.73
N TYR A 287 18.85 -0.07 -26.69
CA TYR A 287 19.94 0.47 -27.47
C TYR A 287 19.48 1.65 -28.36
N LEU A 288 20.15 2.80 -28.23
CA LEU A 288 19.98 3.89 -29.18
C LEU A 288 20.77 3.58 -30.46
N VAL A 289 20.09 3.11 -31.51
CA VAL A 289 20.69 2.87 -32.82
C VAL A 289 21.13 4.22 -33.42
N GLY A 290 22.43 4.50 -33.46
CA GLY A 290 22.98 5.65 -34.20
C GLY A 290 24.16 6.42 -33.59
N THR A 291 24.68 6.05 -32.42
CA THR A 291 25.89 6.70 -31.89
C THR A 291 27.17 6.13 -32.55
N PRO A 292 28.15 6.97 -32.96
CA PRO A 292 29.27 6.53 -33.81
C PRO A 292 30.35 5.66 -33.15
N GLN A 293 30.17 5.18 -31.92
CA GLN A 293 31.23 4.49 -31.18
C GLN A 293 30.98 2.98 -31.05
N GLY A 294 31.48 2.24 -32.05
CA GLY A 294 32.16 0.94 -31.86
C GLY A 294 31.31 -0.27 -31.44
N PRO A 295 31.86 -1.50 -31.60
CA PRO A 295 31.10 -2.72 -31.43
C PRO A 295 31.20 -3.24 -29.99
N LEU A 296 30.11 -3.21 -29.23
CA LEU A 296 29.59 -4.31 -28.40
C LEU A 296 28.16 -3.93 -27.93
N PRO A 297 27.19 -4.88 -27.89
CA PRO A 297 25.82 -4.59 -27.50
C PRO A 297 25.71 -4.52 -25.98
N TYR A 298 25.76 -3.32 -25.41
CA TYR A 298 25.65 -3.13 -23.97
C TYR A 298 24.21 -2.83 -23.55
N LYS A 299 23.65 -3.68 -22.68
CA LYS A 299 22.31 -3.58 -22.10
C LYS A 299 22.37 -2.87 -20.74
N TYR A 300 22.25 -1.56 -20.71
CA TYR A 300 22.14 -0.84 -19.43
C TYR A 300 20.92 -1.30 -18.66
N GLY A 301 21.10 -1.57 -17.37
CA GLY A 301 20.02 -2.07 -16.53
C GLY A 301 20.50 -2.43 -15.14
N GLY A 302 19.52 -2.63 -14.27
CA GLY A 302 19.79 -2.87 -12.87
C GLY A 302 18.53 -3.25 -12.11
N GLU A 303 18.66 -3.28 -10.80
CA GLU A 303 17.59 -3.59 -9.86
C GLU A 303 17.18 -2.33 -9.12
N PHE A 304 15.91 -2.29 -8.70
CA PHE A 304 15.41 -1.26 -7.81
C PHE A 304 14.49 -1.87 -6.75
N GLN A 305 14.46 -1.20 -5.61
CA GLN A 305 13.61 -1.53 -4.47
C GLN A 305 13.09 -0.24 -3.86
N ALA A 306 11.81 -0.23 -3.48
CA ALA A 306 11.16 0.90 -2.85
C ALA A 306 10.11 0.43 -1.83
N GLU A 307 10.03 1.11 -0.71
CA GLU A 307 9.01 0.87 0.31
C GLU A 307 7.95 1.98 0.24
N ARG A 308 6.69 1.62 0.46
CA ARG A 308 5.62 2.61 0.60
C ARG A 308 5.89 3.45 1.85
N LEU A 309 5.83 4.77 1.70
CA LEU A 309 5.90 5.68 2.85
C LEU A 309 4.76 5.36 3.85
N PRO A 310 5.02 5.46 5.16
CA PRO A 310 4.04 5.15 6.18
C PRO A 310 2.84 6.10 6.11
N TYR A 311 1.75 5.66 6.75
CA TYR A 311 0.38 6.16 6.62
C TYR A 311 -0.28 5.71 5.32
N ARG A 312 -1.46 5.06 5.44
CA ARG A 312 -2.39 4.90 4.31
C ARG A 312 -3.02 6.28 4.09
N ALA A 313 -2.20 7.21 3.65
CA ALA A 313 -2.52 8.62 3.59
C ALA A 313 -3.77 8.83 2.74
N GLU A 314 -4.73 9.57 3.29
CA GLU A 314 -5.95 10.02 2.61
C GLU A 314 -5.64 10.89 1.37
N ALA A 315 -4.45 11.50 1.30
CA ALA A 315 -3.96 12.20 0.14
C ALA A 315 -2.50 11.84 -0.17
N THR A 316 -2.21 11.36 -1.39
CA THR A 316 -0.82 11.17 -1.83
C THR A 316 -0.52 11.88 -3.15
N LEU A 317 0.72 12.30 -3.28
CA LEU A 317 1.15 13.23 -4.29
C LEU A 317 2.58 12.92 -4.74
N LEU A 318 2.79 12.95 -6.06
CA LEU A 318 4.12 13.03 -6.64
C LEU A 318 4.19 14.29 -7.49
N ILE A 319 4.94 15.28 -7.02
CA ILE A 319 5.26 16.48 -7.80
C ILE A 319 6.52 16.18 -8.60
N VAL A 320 6.42 16.43 -9.90
CA VAL A 320 7.55 16.34 -10.83
C VAL A 320 7.77 17.71 -11.45
N ALA A 321 8.85 18.37 -11.06
CA ALA A 321 9.35 19.59 -11.71
C ALA A 321 10.60 19.26 -12.54
N LEU A 322 11.01 20.17 -13.44
CA LEU A 322 12.01 19.92 -14.47
C LEU A 322 13.37 19.40 -13.93
N ASP A 323 13.78 19.83 -12.73
CA ASP A 323 15.06 19.47 -12.11
C ASP A 323 14.91 18.93 -10.67
N GLU A 324 13.67 18.83 -10.16
CA GLU A 324 13.36 18.42 -8.78
C GLU A 324 12.10 17.54 -8.79
N ALA A 325 12.11 16.45 -8.03
CA ALA A 325 10.92 15.61 -7.85
C ALA A 325 10.67 15.38 -6.37
N PHE A 326 9.46 15.72 -5.93
CA PHE A 326 9.04 15.58 -4.55
C PHE A 326 7.89 14.57 -4.47
N GLY A 327 8.08 13.50 -3.71
CA GLY A 327 6.96 12.71 -3.21
C GLY A 327 6.39 13.38 -1.97
N VAL A 328 5.08 13.46 -1.83
CA VAL A 328 4.40 13.99 -0.66
C VAL A 328 3.25 13.07 -0.29
N THR A 329 3.13 12.79 0.99
CA THR A 329 1.99 12.06 1.56
C THR A 329 1.42 12.90 2.68
N LEU A 330 0.11 13.11 2.70
CA LEU A 330 -0.59 13.82 3.77
C LEU A 330 -1.80 12.99 4.20
N ASP A 331 -1.97 12.85 5.50
CA ASP A 331 -3.07 12.14 6.15
C ASP A 331 -3.74 13.09 7.12
N VAL A 332 -5.08 13.16 7.10
CA VAL A 332 -5.86 14.05 7.96
C VAL A 332 -6.68 13.20 8.92
N ASP A 333 -6.44 13.33 10.23
CA ASP A 333 -7.24 12.60 11.21
C ASP A 333 -8.62 13.26 11.43
N ALA A 334 -9.52 12.54 12.12
CA ALA A 334 -10.87 13.04 12.42
C ALA A 334 -10.89 14.31 13.30
N ASP A 335 -9.79 14.64 13.98
CA ASP A 335 -9.63 15.89 14.74
C ASP A 335 -9.06 17.03 13.87
N GLY A 336 -8.83 16.79 12.57
CA GLY A 336 -8.24 17.72 11.63
C GLY A 336 -6.72 17.87 11.77
N ARG A 337 -6.02 16.98 12.48
CA ARG A 337 -4.55 16.98 12.49
C ARG A 337 -4.03 16.40 11.19
N ILE A 338 -2.97 16.99 10.68
CA ILE A 338 -2.34 16.55 9.45
C ILE A 338 -0.97 15.97 9.78
N ARG A 339 -0.70 14.77 9.27
CA ARG A 339 0.62 14.12 9.33
C ARG A 339 1.04 13.69 7.95
N GLY A 340 2.33 13.70 7.70
CA GLY A 340 2.81 13.38 6.37
C GLY A 340 4.30 13.25 6.25
N HIS A 341 4.73 13.05 5.01
CA HIS A 341 6.13 13.02 4.63
C HIS A 341 6.30 13.76 3.31
N VAL A 342 7.45 14.42 3.17
CA VAL A 342 7.96 14.94 1.92
C VAL A 342 9.28 14.25 1.63
N VAL A 343 9.45 13.73 0.43
CA VAL A 343 10.70 13.12 -0.03
C VAL A 343 11.20 13.84 -1.27
N ASP A 344 12.34 14.50 -1.15
CA ASP A 344 13.11 14.94 -2.31
C ASP A 344 13.82 13.73 -2.90
N THR A 345 13.49 13.41 -4.15
CA THR A 345 14.05 12.27 -4.86
C THR A 345 15.56 12.33 -4.97
N SER A 346 16.20 13.51 -4.95
CA SER A 346 17.67 13.62 -4.97
C SER A 346 18.34 13.15 -3.69
N THR A 347 17.60 13.10 -2.58
CA THR A 347 18.08 12.65 -1.27
C THR A 347 17.55 11.27 -0.89
N GLY A 348 16.37 10.91 -1.40
CA GLY A 348 15.65 9.67 -1.04
C GLY A 348 15.27 9.58 0.45
N GLN A 349 15.43 10.67 1.22
CA GLN A 349 15.13 10.69 2.64
C GLN A 349 13.75 11.33 2.88
N PRO A 350 12.78 10.60 3.43
CA PRO A 350 11.50 11.19 3.81
C PRO A 350 11.67 12.09 5.04
N ILE A 351 11.11 13.30 4.96
CA ILE A 351 11.06 14.30 6.01
C ILE A 351 9.63 14.37 6.51
N ALA A 352 9.42 14.14 7.80
CA ALA A 352 8.11 14.23 8.41
C ALA A 352 7.61 15.68 8.40
N VAL A 353 6.32 15.84 8.11
CA VAL A 353 5.62 17.12 8.20
C VAL A 353 4.36 16.96 9.02
N GLU A 354 4.04 17.96 9.83
CA GLU A 354 2.84 17.98 10.66
C GLU A 354 2.15 19.34 10.57
N GLY A 355 0.84 19.33 10.82
CA GLY A 355 0.06 20.56 10.89
C GLY A 355 -1.38 20.30 11.30
N MET A 356 -2.25 21.27 11.02
CA MET A 356 -3.66 21.20 11.38
C MET A 356 -4.50 21.90 10.33
N MET A 357 -5.70 21.37 10.10
CA MET A 357 -6.74 22.07 9.35
C MET A 357 -7.17 23.32 10.14
N ASP A 358 -7.36 24.42 9.44
CA ASP A 358 -7.82 25.69 10.01
C ASP A 358 -9.26 25.58 10.54
N GLU A 359 -9.64 26.50 11.43
CA GLU A 359 -11.00 26.61 11.96
C GLU A 359 -12.02 26.78 10.81
N GLY A 360 -12.77 25.71 10.52
CA GLY A 360 -13.71 25.64 9.40
C GLY A 360 -13.39 24.56 8.36
N GLY A 361 -12.26 23.86 8.47
CA GLY A 361 -11.94 22.65 7.70
C GLY A 361 -11.59 22.87 6.23
N GLY A 362 -11.44 24.12 5.80
CA GLY A 362 -11.23 24.46 4.40
C GLY A 362 -9.76 24.60 3.98
N THR A 363 -8.88 25.07 4.86
CA THR A 363 -7.47 25.34 4.56
C THR A 363 -6.53 24.72 5.58
N PHE A 364 -5.27 24.55 5.23
CA PHE A 364 -4.26 24.05 6.16
C PHE A 364 -2.85 24.53 5.84
N SER A 365 -1.96 24.36 6.82
CA SER A 365 -0.51 24.46 6.65
C SER A 365 0.16 23.31 7.39
N VAL A 366 1.12 22.66 6.75
CA VAL A 366 2.04 21.71 7.37
C VAL A 366 3.47 22.17 7.19
N GLU A 367 4.31 21.87 8.17
CA GLU A 367 5.73 22.17 8.13
C GLU A 367 6.57 21.03 8.71
N ASP A 368 7.85 20.97 8.34
CA ASP A 368 8.81 20.13 9.04
C ASP A 368 9.26 20.79 10.36
N ASP A 369 9.91 20.03 11.23
CA ASP A 369 10.40 20.50 12.53
C ASP A 369 11.31 21.74 12.45
N ASN A 370 11.95 21.98 11.31
CA ASN A 370 12.86 23.11 11.11
C ASN A 370 12.21 24.31 10.39
N GLY A 371 10.96 24.18 9.93
CA GLY A 371 10.25 25.19 9.14
C GLY A 371 10.89 25.47 7.77
N LEU A 372 11.67 24.52 7.25
CA LEU A 372 12.32 24.58 5.94
C LEU A 372 11.37 24.14 4.83
N ILE A 373 10.53 23.15 5.10
CA ILE A 373 9.48 22.69 4.20
C ILE A 373 8.18 23.27 4.73
N GLN A 374 7.50 24.05 3.90
CA GLN A 374 6.17 24.58 4.19
C GLN A 374 5.24 24.25 3.04
N ILE A 375 4.16 23.55 3.37
CA ILE A 375 3.09 23.20 2.43
C ILE A 375 1.82 23.83 2.99
N SER A 376 1.11 24.57 2.15
CA SER A 376 -0.25 25.03 2.46
C SER A 376 -1.23 24.41 1.48
N GLY A 377 -2.51 24.38 1.83
CA GLY A 377 -3.49 23.89 0.90
C GLY A 377 -4.93 24.19 1.28
N GLN A 378 -5.83 23.84 0.38
CA GLN A 378 -7.26 23.98 0.53
C GLN A 378 -7.95 22.65 0.19
N ARG A 379 -8.89 22.21 1.03
CA ARG A 379 -9.78 21.10 0.74
C ARG A 379 -11.01 21.58 -0.02
N ASN A 380 -11.38 20.88 -1.08
CA ASN A 380 -12.62 21.06 -1.81
C ASN A 380 -13.68 20.13 -1.22
N ASP A 381 -14.57 20.64 -0.37
CA ASP A 381 -15.61 19.83 0.28
C ASP A 381 -16.59 19.15 -0.69
N ALA A 382 -16.72 19.65 -1.93
CA ALA A 382 -17.61 19.06 -2.92
C ALA A 382 -17.01 17.83 -3.60
N THR A 383 -15.68 17.81 -3.73
CA THR A 383 -14.98 16.71 -4.42
C THR A 383 -14.18 15.83 -3.48
N GLY A 384 -13.83 16.31 -2.28
CA GLY A 384 -12.87 15.69 -1.36
C GLY A 384 -11.40 16.00 -1.69
N ASP A 385 -11.14 16.70 -2.81
CA ASP A 385 -9.79 16.97 -3.29
C ASP A 385 -9.03 17.99 -2.43
N TYR A 386 -7.70 17.91 -2.42
CA TYR A 386 -6.83 18.87 -1.74
C TYR A 386 -5.95 19.58 -2.75
N GLU A 387 -6.17 20.88 -2.93
CA GLU A 387 -5.27 21.75 -3.69
C GLU A 387 -4.12 22.19 -2.77
N ILE A 388 -2.89 21.80 -3.06
CA ILE A 388 -1.76 22.09 -2.17
C ILE A 388 -0.64 22.84 -2.88
N THR A 389 -0.09 23.84 -2.22
CA THR A 389 1.03 24.64 -2.69
C THR A 389 2.23 24.37 -1.80
N ILE A 390 3.37 24.06 -2.41
CA ILE A 390 4.65 23.98 -1.71
C ILE A 390 5.37 25.29 -1.96
N ALA A 391 5.94 25.91 -0.92
CA ALA A 391 6.66 27.17 -1.10
C ALA A 391 7.71 27.06 -2.23
N GLY A 392 7.54 27.83 -3.32
CA GLY A 392 8.38 27.79 -4.52
C GLY A 392 7.82 27.00 -5.71
N HIS A 393 6.70 26.28 -5.54
CA HIS A 393 6.05 25.45 -6.56
C HIS A 393 4.52 25.57 -6.47
N ASP A 394 3.89 26.19 -7.48
CA ASP A 394 2.42 26.26 -7.59
C ASP A 394 1.90 25.02 -8.35
N GLN A 395 1.24 24.08 -7.67
CA GLN A 395 0.60 22.92 -8.30
C GLN A 395 -0.83 22.73 -7.76
N VAL A 396 -1.78 22.37 -8.61
CA VAL A 396 -3.15 22.00 -8.20
C VAL A 396 -3.23 20.50 -8.14
N LEU A 397 -3.62 19.97 -6.99
CA LEU A 397 -3.42 18.56 -6.68
C LEU A 397 -4.74 17.92 -6.28
N ARG A 398 -4.80 16.60 -6.49
CA ARG A 398 -5.99 15.80 -6.33
C ARG A 398 -5.68 14.77 -5.26
N ALA A 399 -6.50 14.68 -4.23
CA ALA A 399 -6.35 13.61 -3.27
C ALA A 399 -6.73 12.29 -3.94
N ASP A 400 -6.02 11.24 -3.59
CA ASP A 400 -6.32 9.90 -4.05
C ASP A 400 -7.57 9.46 -3.29
N HIS A 401 -8.72 9.40 -3.97
CA HIS A 401 -9.99 9.00 -3.36
C HIS A 401 -10.06 7.50 -3.14
N CYS A 402 -9.26 7.02 -2.20
CA CYS A 402 -9.27 5.63 -1.76
C CYS A 402 -10.08 5.39 -0.50
N ASN A 403 -10.77 6.43 -0.02
CA ASN A 403 -11.76 6.35 1.02
C ASN A 403 -12.84 7.44 0.79
N PRO A 404 -14.09 7.08 0.47
CA PRO A 404 -15.17 8.05 0.27
C PRO A 404 -15.83 8.55 1.57
N ASN A 405 -15.32 8.13 2.75
CA ASN A 405 -15.91 8.44 4.05
C ASN A 405 -15.21 9.60 4.75
#